data_AF-D8LF21-F1
#
_entry.id   AF-D8LF21-F1
#
_cell.length_a   1.000
_cell.length_b   1.000
_cell.length_c   1.000
_cell.angle_alpha   90.00
_cell.angle_beta   90.00
_cell.angle_gamma   90.00
#
_symmetry.space_group_name_H-M   'P 1'
#
loop_
_entity.id
_entity.type
_entity.pdbx_description
1 polymer ?
#
loop_
_entity_poly.entity_id
_entity_poly.type
_entity_poly.pdbx_seq_one_letter_code
_entity_poly.pdbx_strand_id
1 'polypeptide(L)'
;MRVLIYTMDSIQTTVAKSMKGGPAGEIIIRESLTRTLTEAGVEVEVATSDGDFERRAEAMGVYNAVVVDPWTWAGKGKAKTVEIMRDTGYQLATGY
;
A
#
# COMPACT_ATOMS: atom_id res chain seq x y z
N MET A 1 -15.46 -2.27 -6.99
CA MET A 1 -14.01 -2.44 -7.22
C MET A 1 -13.31 -2.13 -5.91
N ARG A 2 -12.39 -2.97 -5.44
CA ARG A 2 -11.67 -2.79 -4.16
C ARG A 2 -10.17 -2.64 -4.42
N VAL A 3 -9.53 -1.68 -3.75
CA VAL A 3 -8.10 -1.41 -3.88
C VAL A 3 -7.45 -1.38 -2.50
N LEU A 4 -6.34 -2.11 -2.35
CA LEU A 4 -5.51 -2.06 -1.15
C LEU A 4 -4.31 -1.15 -1.40
N ILE A 5 -4.06 -0.19 -0.52
CA ILE A 5 -2.87 0.66 -0.54
C ILE A 5 -2.00 0.30 0.66
N TYR A 6 -0.72 0.03 0.40
CA TYR A 6 0.28 -0.18 1.45
C TYR A 6 1.57 0.55 1.12
N THR A 7 1.88 1.58 1.89
CA THR A 7 3.03 2.44 1.66
C THR A 7 3.78 2.67 2.98
N MET A 8 5.10 2.85 2.97
CA MET A 8 5.91 3.03 4.19
C MET A 8 5.43 4.17 5.11
N ASP A 9 4.77 5.19 4.54
CA ASP A 9 4.14 6.30 5.26
C ASP A 9 2.79 5.94 5.90
N SER A 10 2.20 4.78 5.60
CA SER A 10 1.01 4.27 6.27
C SER A 10 1.32 3.64 7.63
N ILE A 11 2.60 3.37 7.90
CA ILE A 11 3.07 2.94 9.22
C ILE A 11 2.94 4.12 10.19
N GLN A 12 2.15 3.94 11.26
CA GLN A 12 1.82 5.00 12.23
C GLN A 12 3.07 5.72 12.79
N THR A 13 4.20 5.02 12.90
CA THR A 13 5.47 5.58 13.37
C THR A 13 6.09 6.57 12.38
N THR A 14 5.80 6.44 11.08
CA THR A 14 6.23 7.38 10.02
C THR A 14 5.35 8.62 10.01
N VAL A 15 4.03 8.47 10.18
CA VAL A 15 3.08 9.60 10.34
C VAL A 15 3.42 10.44 11.57
N ALA A 16 3.81 9.82 12.68
CA ALA A 16 4.24 10.55 13.87
C ALA A 16 5.54 11.35 13.64
N LYS A 17 6.40 10.91 12.72
CA LYS A 17 7.66 11.60 12.37
C LYS A 17 7.45 12.72 11.34
N SER A 18 6.44 12.63 10.46
CA SER A 18 6.14 13.68 9.48
C SER A 18 5.71 15.00 10.15
N MET A 19 5.05 14.93 11.31
CA MET A 19 4.69 16.09 12.15
C MET A 19 5.90 16.89 12.67
N LYS A 20 7.13 16.39 12.49
CA LYS A 20 8.39 17.05 12.88
C LYS A 20 9.32 17.35 11.67
N GLY A 21 8.77 17.40 10.46
CA GLY A 21 9.53 17.62 9.22
C GLY A 21 9.98 16.34 8.50
N GLY A 22 9.36 15.20 8.82
CA GLY A 22 9.55 13.93 8.10
C GLY A 22 8.82 13.88 6.74
N PRO A 23 8.65 12.70 6.12
CA PRO A 23 8.21 12.54 4.73
C PRO A 23 6.71 12.87 4.54
N ALA A 24 6.36 14.15 4.55
CA ALA A 24 4.99 14.64 4.34
C ALA A 24 4.49 14.44 2.89
N GLY A 25 5.40 14.36 1.92
CA GLY A 25 5.05 14.18 0.50
C GLY A 25 4.35 12.85 0.21
N GLU A 26 4.82 11.76 0.80
CA GLU A 26 4.22 10.43 0.60
C GLU A 26 2.79 10.37 1.18
N ILE A 27 2.57 11.02 2.34
CA ILE A 27 1.24 11.12 2.96
C ILE A 27 0.27 11.85 2.05
N ILE A 28 0.68 12.99 1.46
CA ILE A 28 -0.16 13.77 0.55
C ILE A 28 -0.52 12.94 -0.69
N ILE A 29 0.44 12.20 -1.24
CA ILE A 29 0.19 11.31 -2.40
C ILE A 29 -0.83 10.24 -2.04
N ARG A 30 -0.67 9.57 -0.89
CA ARG A 30 -1.60 8.54 -0.40
C ARG A 30 -3.01 9.10 -0.18
N GLU A 31 -3.13 10.26 0.46
CA GLU A 31 -4.43 10.91 0.71
C GLU A 31 -5.10 11.33 -0.60
N SER A 32 -4.33 11.91 -1.53
CA SER A 32 -4.84 12.30 -2.85
C SER A 32 -5.33 11.08 -3.62
N LEU A 33 -4.55 10.00 -3.66
CA LEU A 33 -4.91 8.76 -4.34
C LEU A 33 -6.16 8.12 -3.71
N THR A 34 -6.20 8.03 -2.38
CA THR A 34 -7.34 7.49 -1.63
C THR A 34 -8.62 8.27 -1.95
N ARG A 35 -8.52 9.61 -1.96
CA ARG A 35 -9.64 10.48 -2.26
C ARG A 35 -10.12 10.32 -3.70
N THR A 36 -9.22 10.37 -4.68
CA THR A 36 -9.58 10.22 -6.10
C THR A 36 -10.24 8.87 -6.39
N LEU A 37 -9.71 7.79 -5.82
CA LEU A 37 -10.29 6.45 -5.98
C LEU A 37 -11.68 6.36 -5.32
N THR A 38 -11.82 6.89 -4.10
CA THR A 38 -13.12 6.92 -3.40
C THR A 38 -14.16 7.74 -4.18
N GLU A 39 -13.77 8.90 -4.71
CA GLU A 39 -14.63 9.75 -5.56
C GLU A 39 -15.04 9.04 -6.86
N ALA A 40 -14.22 8.12 -7.36
CA ALA A 40 -14.53 7.25 -8.49
C ALA A 40 -15.39 6.02 -8.13
N GLY A 41 -15.85 5.88 -6.89
CA GLY A 41 -16.65 4.75 -6.42
C GLY A 41 -15.85 3.48 -6.13
N VAL A 42 -14.53 3.60 -5.97
CA VAL A 42 -13.65 2.49 -5.59
C VAL A 42 -13.60 2.40 -4.07
N GLU A 43 -13.74 1.19 -3.53
CA GLU A 43 -13.54 0.94 -2.11
C GLU A 43 -12.04 0.85 -1.82
N VAL A 44 -11.50 1.81 -1.08
CA VAL A 44 -10.07 1.89 -0.77
C VAL A 44 -9.82 1.46 0.66
N GLU A 45 -8.91 0.50 0.83
CA GLU A 45 -8.39 0.12 2.12
C GLU A 45 -6.91 0.50 2.21
N VAL A 46 -6.48 1.02 3.37
CA VAL A 46 -5.08 1.37 3.62
C VAL A 46 -4.56 0.48 4.73
N ALA A 47 -3.56 -0.36 4.42
CA ALA A 47 -2.87 -1.14 5.44
C ALA A 47 -1.92 -0.25 6.24
N THR A 48 -1.89 -0.37 7.56
CA THR A 48 -1.12 0.56 8.45
C THR A 48 0.10 -0.07 9.11
N SER A 49 0.42 -1.31 8.78
CA SER A 49 1.60 -2.05 9.23
C SER A 49 1.85 -3.25 8.32
N ASP A 50 3.05 -3.84 8.38
CA ASP A 50 3.35 -5.08 7.67
C ASP A 50 2.36 -6.20 8.05
N GLY A 51 2.02 -6.35 9.34
CA GLY A 51 1.08 -7.37 9.80
C GLY A 51 -0.36 -7.14 9.35
N ASP A 52 -0.80 -5.87 9.26
CA ASP A 52 -2.12 -5.53 8.70
C ASP A 52 -2.17 -5.79 7.19
N PHE A 53 -1.07 -5.49 6.49
CA PHE A 53 -0.92 -5.83 5.08
C PHE A 53 -0.96 -7.34 4.87
N GLU A 54 -0.17 -8.13 5.60
CA GLU A 54 -0.15 -9.59 5.49
C GLU A 54 -1.53 -10.20 5.74
N ARG A 55 -2.22 -9.80 6.81
CA ARG A 55 -3.58 -10.27 7.12
C ARG A 55 -4.58 -9.94 6.01
N ARG A 56 -4.50 -8.76 5.42
CA ARG A 56 -5.36 -8.38 4.28
C ARG A 56 -4.94 -9.10 3.01
N ALA A 57 -3.65 -9.40 2.87
CA ALA A 57 -3.11 -10.12 1.74
C ALA A 57 -3.47 -11.62 1.78
N GLU A 58 -3.70 -12.22 2.94
CA GLU A 58 -4.35 -13.54 3.00
C GLU A 58 -5.75 -13.53 2.33
N ALA A 59 -6.41 -12.37 2.27
CA ALA A 59 -7.65 -12.15 1.53
C ALA A 59 -7.43 -11.54 0.13
N MET A 60 -6.22 -11.59 -0.46
CA MET A 60 -5.84 -10.96 -1.75
C MET A 60 -6.84 -11.16 -2.89
N GLY A 61 -7.59 -12.28 -2.91
CA GLY A 61 -8.64 -12.54 -3.90
C GLY A 61 -9.85 -11.59 -3.86
N VAL A 62 -9.97 -10.73 -2.84
CA VAL A 62 -11.06 -9.73 -2.75
C VAL A 62 -10.71 -8.38 -3.36
N TYR A 63 -9.41 -8.10 -3.59
CA TYR A 63 -8.97 -6.84 -4.17
C TYR A 63 -8.87 -6.96 -5.69
N ASN A 64 -9.03 -5.85 -6.39
CA ASN A 64 -8.86 -5.74 -7.83
C ASN A 64 -7.48 -5.17 -8.19
N ALA A 65 -6.91 -4.37 -7.28
CA ALA A 65 -5.55 -3.85 -7.41
C ALA A 65 -4.93 -3.65 -6.03
N VAL A 66 -3.60 -3.70 -5.99
CA VAL A 66 -2.80 -3.35 -4.81
C VAL A 66 -1.75 -2.33 -5.21
N VAL A 67 -1.70 -1.23 -4.47
CA VAL A 67 -0.72 -0.17 -4.63
C VAL A 67 0.31 -0.29 -3.52
N VAL A 68 1.56 -0.46 -3.90
CA VAL A 68 2.70 -0.53 -2.97
C VAL A 68 3.76 0.50 -3.33
N ASP A 69 4.46 1.03 -2.33
CA ASP A 69 5.63 1.86 -2.59
C ASP A 69 6.82 1.02 -3.10
N PRO A 70 7.75 1.61 -3.87
CA PRO A 70 8.89 0.89 -4.44
C PRO A 70 9.79 0.20 -3.41
N TRP A 71 9.89 0.73 -2.18
CA TRP A 71 10.73 0.17 -1.11
C TRP A 71 10.04 -0.98 -0.40
N THR A 72 8.71 -0.99 -0.35
CA THR A 72 7.91 -2.13 0.08
C THR A 72 8.07 -3.32 -0.87
N TRP A 73 8.25 -3.04 -2.17
CA TRP A 73 8.62 -4.07 -3.15
C TRP A 73 10.10 -4.47 -3.09
N ALA A 74 11.03 -3.51 -3.03
CA ALA A 74 12.46 -3.73 -3.24
C ALA A 74 13.31 -3.87 -1.95
N GLY A 75 12.71 -3.74 -0.76
CA GLY A 75 13.42 -3.75 0.52
C GLY A 75 13.96 -5.13 0.93
N LYS A 76 15.21 -5.18 1.41
CA LYS A 76 15.81 -6.39 2.01
C LYS A 76 15.00 -6.82 3.24
N GLY A 77 14.43 -8.03 3.19
CA GLY A 77 13.60 -8.62 4.27
C GLY A 77 12.11 -8.80 3.91
N LYS A 78 11.64 -8.26 2.78
CA LYS A 78 10.23 -8.25 2.37
C LYS A 78 9.84 -9.30 1.32
N ALA A 79 10.56 -10.43 1.28
CA ALA A 79 10.31 -11.54 0.34
C ALA A 79 8.84 -11.99 0.34
N LYS A 80 8.17 -11.89 1.50
CA LYS A 80 6.78 -12.30 1.72
C LYS A 80 5.76 -11.46 0.94
N THR A 81 5.95 -10.14 0.82
CA THR A 81 5.03 -9.27 0.03
C THR A 81 5.10 -9.61 -1.45
N VAL A 82 6.30 -9.82 -1.96
CA VAL A 82 6.56 -10.21 -3.35
C VAL A 82 6.03 -11.61 -3.64
N GLU A 83 6.21 -12.54 -2.70
CA GLU A 83 5.72 -13.91 -2.75
C GLU A 83 4.19 -13.94 -2.75
N ILE A 84 3.53 -13.23 -1.83
CA ILE A 84 2.07 -13.14 -1.78
C ILE A 84 1.51 -12.56 -3.09
N MET A 85 2.12 -11.49 -3.64
CA MET A 85 1.67 -10.92 -4.93
C MET A 85 1.87 -11.88 -6.11
N ARG A 86 2.96 -12.67 -6.12
CA ARG A 86 3.22 -13.69 -7.15
C ARG A 86 2.23 -14.85 -7.04
N ASP A 87 1.99 -15.36 -5.85
CA ASP A 87 1.12 -16.51 -5.59
C ASP A 87 -0.35 -16.20 -5.88
N THR A 88 -0.74 -14.93 -5.77
CA THR A 88 -2.10 -14.45 -6.01
C THR A 88 -2.32 -13.99 -7.45
N GLY A 89 -1.30 -14.07 -8.31
CA GLY A 89 -1.41 -13.76 -9.74
C GLY A 89 -1.45 -12.27 -10.09
N TYR A 90 -1.09 -11.38 -9.17
CA TYR A 90 -1.03 -9.95 -9.45
C TYR A 90 0.17 -9.61 -10.32
N GLN A 91 -0.08 -8.87 -11.40
CA GLN A 91 0.98 -8.36 -12.26
C GLN A 91 1.43 -6.98 -11.79
N LEU A 92 2.74 -6.79 -11.74
CA LEU A 92 3.35 -5.53 -11.35
C LEU A 92 3.21 -4.52 -12.50
N ALA A 93 2.38 -3.50 -12.31
CA ALA A 93 2.33 -2.35 -13.20
C ALA A 93 3.40 -1.34 -12.77
N THR A 94 4.60 -1.44 -13.35
CA THR A 94 5.64 -0.42 -13.14
C THR A 94 5.48 0.69 -14.15
N GLY A 95 5.11 1.90 -13.69
CA GLY A 95 5.20 3.10 -14.51
C GLY A 95 6.64 3.63 -14.48
N TYR A 96 7.42 3.27 -15.51
CA TYR A 96 8.67 3.96 -15.85
C TYR A 96 8.46 4.72 -17.16
#